data_AF-A0A6I5NWQ0-F1
#
_entry.id   AF-A0A6I5NWQ0-F1
#
_cell.length_a   1.000
_cell.length_b   1.000
_cell.length_c   1.000
_cell.angle_alpha   90.00
_cell.angle_beta   90.00
_cell.angle_gamma   90.00
#
_symmetry.space_group_name_H-M   'P 1'
#
loop_
_entity.id
_entity.type
_entity.pdbx_description
1 polymer ?
#
loop_
_entity_poly.entity_id
_entity_poly.type
_entity_poly.pdbx_seq_one_letter_code
_entity_poly.pdbx_strand_id
1 'polypeptide(L)'
;MTASMPTEEQQLLIAGYVLGHLDADEAAAFLQQIAAHPMLQQEVQRLQKALEAGLAPADVTPPPHLRTALLNHAQAQTQAEGRPFSLQATAPLPAWVKRLGAIAALTIVGLSLSNVFLWRSAQKLRLALEGQPTLQITLEPTEADLSASATVSVDPNRLQATLTVKNLPPLPADKVYVLWTVLETDAAYTTDDKNAILTVNTSVKM
;
A
#
# COMPACT_ATOMS: atom_id res chain seq x y z
N MET A 1 -1.76 -19.11 26.83
CA MET A 1 -2.90 -18.66 25.99
C MET A 1 -2.35 -17.61 25.04
N THR A 2 -1.97 -18.02 23.83
CA THR A 2 -1.27 -17.17 22.85
C THR A 2 -2.30 -16.40 22.03
N ALA A 3 -2.43 -15.11 22.29
CA ALA A 3 -3.14 -14.20 21.40
C ALA A 3 -2.29 -14.02 20.14
N SER A 4 -2.64 -14.72 19.06
CA SER A 4 -2.00 -14.54 17.76
C SER A 4 -2.38 -13.16 17.23
N MET A 5 -1.41 -12.25 17.19
CA MET A 5 -1.59 -10.93 16.57
C MET A 5 -2.02 -11.09 15.10
N PRO A 6 -2.93 -10.26 14.58
CA PRO A 6 -3.28 -10.29 13.17
C PRO A 6 -2.07 -9.97 12.30
N THR A 7 -1.91 -10.71 11.20
CA THR A 7 -0.82 -10.52 10.22
C THR A 7 -0.98 -9.16 9.52
N GLU A 8 0.10 -8.56 9.00
CA GLU A 8 0.03 -7.25 8.30
C GLU A 8 -1.01 -7.23 7.17
N GLU A 9 -1.13 -8.33 6.42
CA GLU A 9 -2.17 -8.48 5.39
C GLU A 9 -3.59 -8.43 5.96
N GLN A 10 -3.80 -9.02 7.14
CA GLN A 10 -5.09 -8.98 7.84
C GLN A 10 -5.39 -7.58 8.35
N GLN A 11 -4.39 -6.84 8.83
CA GLN A 11 -4.58 -5.45 9.24
C GLN A 11 -4.98 -4.55 8.06
N LEU A 12 -4.37 -4.76 6.89
CA LEU A 12 -4.74 -4.03 5.66
C LEU A 12 -6.17 -4.38 5.21
N LEU A 13 -6.56 -5.65 5.26
CA LEU A 13 -7.93 -6.08 4.94
C LEU A 13 -8.96 -5.48 5.91
N ILE A 14 -8.67 -5.48 7.22
CA ILE A 14 -9.56 -4.89 8.23
C ILE A 14 -9.69 -3.37 8.01
N ALA A 15 -8.58 -2.68 7.77
CA ALA A 15 -8.59 -1.23 7.49
C ALA A 15 -9.36 -0.91 6.20
N GLY A 16 -9.12 -1.68 5.13
CA GLY A 16 -9.86 -1.57 3.87
C GLY A 16 -11.36 -1.80 4.04
N TYR A 17 -11.76 -2.78 4.85
CA TYR A 17 -13.16 -3.06 5.17
C TYR A 17 -13.83 -1.90 5.91
N VAL A 18 -13.22 -1.42 6.98
CA VAL A 18 -13.77 -0.32 7.80
C VAL A 18 -13.87 0.98 6.98
N LEU A 19 -12.94 1.22 6.08
CA LEU A 19 -12.93 2.40 5.19
C LEU A 19 -13.77 2.22 3.93
N GLY A 20 -14.39 1.05 3.69
CA GLY A 20 -15.19 0.78 2.50
C GLY A 20 -14.39 0.75 1.18
N HIS A 21 -13.09 0.43 1.24
CA HIS A 21 -12.17 0.41 0.10
C HIS A 21 -11.85 -1.00 -0.44
N LEU A 22 -12.45 -2.05 0.11
CA LEU A 22 -12.34 -3.41 -0.43
C LEU A 22 -13.20 -3.58 -1.68
N ASP A 23 -12.71 -4.38 -2.63
CA ASP A 23 -13.55 -4.82 -3.74
C ASP A 23 -14.60 -5.86 -3.28
N ALA A 24 -15.56 -6.16 -4.16
CA ALA A 24 -16.69 -7.02 -3.81
C ALA A 24 -16.28 -8.48 -3.51
N ASP A 25 -15.21 -8.96 -4.16
CA ASP A 25 -14.72 -10.33 -4.00
C ASP A 25 -13.89 -10.47 -2.71
N GLU A 26 -13.03 -9.49 -2.43
CA GLU A 26 -12.24 -9.38 -1.19
C GLU A 26 -13.13 -9.20 0.03
N ALA A 27 -14.17 -8.35 -0.07
CA ALA A 27 -15.14 -8.17 1.01
C ALA A 27 -15.89 -9.47 1.31
N ALA A 28 -16.30 -10.22 0.29
CA ALA A 28 -16.97 -11.51 0.48
C ALA A 28 -16.04 -12.55 1.13
N ALA A 29 -14.77 -12.62 0.71
CA ALA A 29 -13.77 -13.49 1.31
C ALA A 29 -13.49 -13.12 2.78
N PHE A 30 -13.38 -11.83 3.07
CA PHE A 30 -13.16 -11.31 4.42
C PHE A 30 -14.36 -11.59 5.35
N LEU A 31 -15.60 -11.45 4.84
CA LEU A 31 -16.81 -11.79 5.60
C LEU A 31 -16.89 -13.28 5.96
N GLN A 32 -16.45 -14.17 5.07
CA GLN A 32 -16.32 -15.60 5.37
C GLN A 32 -15.26 -15.85 6.46
N GLN A 33 -14.15 -15.13 6.40
CA GLN A 33 -13.06 -15.26 7.39
C GLN A 33 -13.45 -14.73 8.77
N ILE A 34 -14.22 -13.63 8.81
CA ILE A 34 -14.80 -13.05 10.03
C ILE A 34 -15.74 -14.03 10.73
N ALA A 35 -16.55 -14.78 9.98
CA ALA A 35 -17.45 -15.77 10.56
C ALA A 35 -16.71 -16.90 11.30
N ALA A 36 -15.47 -17.20 10.89
CA ALA A 36 -14.63 -18.21 11.51
C ALA A 36 -13.77 -17.67 12.68
N HIS A 37 -13.59 -16.35 12.82
CA HIS A 37 -12.65 -15.75 13.78
C HIS A 37 -13.26 -14.55 14.54
N PRO A 38 -13.78 -14.75 15.77
CA PRO A 38 -14.42 -13.67 16.54
C PRO A 38 -13.46 -12.54 16.94
N MET A 39 -12.15 -12.80 16.97
CA MET A 39 -11.14 -11.78 17.26
C MET A 39 -11.05 -10.71 16.15
N LEU A 40 -11.33 -11.08 14.89
CA LEU A 40 -11.36 -10.12 13.77
C LEU A 40 -12.55 -9.16 13.90
N GLN A 41 -13.70 -9.65 14.40
CA GLN A 41 -14.86 -8.80 14.66
C GLN A 41 -14.57 -7.73 15.72
N GLN A 42 -13.83 -8.08 16.76
CA GLN A 42 -13.44 -7.13 17.81
C GLN A 42 -12.53 -6.02 17.26
N GLU A 43 -11.60 -6.36 16.37
CA GLU A 43 -10.70 -5.38 15.77
C GLU A 43 -11.42 -4.46 14.77
N VAL A 44 -12.35 -4.99 13.97
CA VAL A 44 -13.24 -4.18 13.11
C VAL A 44 -14.03 -3.18 13.95
N GLN A 45 -14.65 -3.63 15.05
CA GLN A 45 -15.41 -2.75 15.95
C GLN A 45 -14.52 -1.67 16.58
N ARG A 46 -13.29 -2.03 16.97
CA ARG A 46 -12.32 -1.08 17.54
C ARG A 46 -11.97 0.02 16.55
N LEU A 47 -11.64 -0.35 15.31
CA LEU A 47 -11.29 0.58 14.24
C LEU A 47 -12.49 1.45 13.82
N GLN A 48 -13.68 0.86 13.71
CA GLN A 48 -14.90 1.60 13.42
C GLN A 48 -15.19 2.66 14.50
N LYS A 49 -15.05 2.31 15.78
CA LYS A 49 -15.24 3.26 16.88
C LYS A 49 -14.21 4.39 16.86
N ALA A 50 -12.97 4.10 16.47
CA ALA A 50 -11.94 5.12 16.28
C ALA A 50 -12.29 6.06 15.12
N LEU A 51 -12.84 5.51 14.03
CA LEU A 51 -13.31 6.30 12.89
C LEU A 51 -14.48 7.21 13.28
N GLU A 52 -15.50 6.68 13.95
CA GLU A 52 -16.66 7.45 14.42
C GLU A 52 -16.25 8.61 15.34
N ALA A 53 -15.25 8.40 16.20
CA ALA A 53 -14.71 9.44 17.07
C ALA A 53 -13.96 10.55 16.30
N GLY A 54 -13.32 10.21 15.18
CA GLY A 54 -12.55 11.16 14.37
C GLY A 54 -13.37 11.85 13.27
N LEU A 55 -14.41 11.20 12.75
CA LEU A 55 -15.21 11.66 11.61
C LEU A 55 -16.62 12.14 11.98
N ALA A 56 -16.96 12.27 13.26
CA ALA A 56 -18.30 12.63 13.75
C ALA A 56 -18.95 13.72 12.88
N PRO A 57 -19.87 13.34 11.97
CA PRO A 57 -20.48 14.31 11.07
C PRO A 57 -21.40 15.21 11.88
N ALA A 58 -21.60 16.44 11.41
CA ALA A 58 -22.58 17.33 12.01
C ALA A 58 -23.97 16.67 11.98
N ASP A 59 -24.71 16.73 13.09
CA ASP A 59 -26.06 16.18 13.19
C ASP A 59 -26.99 16.88 12.18
N VAL A 60 -27.22 16.23 11.03
CA VAL A 60 -28.22 16.63 10.05
C VAL A 60 -29.53 15.94 10.37
N THR A 61 -30.58 16.71 10.59
CA THR A 61 -31.92 16.14 10.82
C THR A 61 -32.44 15.55 9.51
N PRO A 62 -32.67 14.22 9.43
CA PRO A 62 -33.16 13.60 8.21
C PRO A 62 -34.62 14.03 7.91
N PRO A 63 -35.03 14.12 6.64
CA PRO A 63 -36.41 14.39 6.27
C PRO A 63 -37.41 13.42 6.92
N PRO A 64 -38.55 13.91 7.46
CA PRO A 64 -39.46 13.12 8.30
C PRO A 64 -40.13 11.94 7.57
N HIS A 65 -40.23 12.01 6.24
CA HIS A 65 -40.84 10.95 5.43
C HIS A 65 -39.92 9.73 5.23
N LEU A 66 -38.60 9.87 5.43
CA LEU A 66 -37.64 8.77 5.24
C LEU A 66 -37.88 7.62 6.20
N ARG A 67 -38.24 7.91 7.46
CA ARG A 67 -38.56 6.89 8.45
C ARG A 67 -39.75 6.04 7.99
N THR A 68 -40.82 6.68 7.53
CA THR A 68 -42.02 5.99 7.04
C THR A 68 -41.71 5.19 5.77
N ALA A 69 -40.92 5.74 4.85
CA ALA A 69 -40.49 5.05 3.63
C ALA A 69 -39.65 3.80 3.95
N LEU A 70 -38.67 3.89 4.85
CA LEU A 70 -37.84 2.76 5.27
C LEU A 70 -38.64 1.67 5.96
N LEU A 71 -39.56 2.03 6.87
CA LEU A 71 -40.41 1.05 7.56
C LEU A 71 -41.33 0.30 6.59
N ASN A 72 -41.91 1.01 5.61
CA ASN A 72 -42.72 0.41 4.57
C ASN A 72 -41.90 -0.54 3.68
N HIS A 73 -40.67 -0.13 3.32
CA HIS A 73 -39.75 -0.98 2.54
C HIS A 73 -39.32 -2.23 3.30
N ALA A 74 -38.98 -2.10 4.58
CA ALA A 74 -38.60 -3.23 5.42
C ALA A 74 -39.75 -4.22 5.57
N GLN A 75 -40.98 -3.74 5.83
CA GLN A 75 -42.17 -4.60 5.90
C GLN A 75 -42.50 -5.29 4.58
N ALA A 76 -42.29 -4.62 3.44
CA ALA A 76 -42.47 -5.22 2.13
C ALA A 76 -41.46 -6.36 1.85
N GLN A 77 -40.21 -6.21 2.33
CA GLN A 77 -39.18 -7.26 2.22
C GLN A 77 -39.49 -8.46 3.13
N THR A 78 -39.93 -8.23 4.37
CA THR A 78 -40.27 -9.35 5.30
C THR A 78 -41.49 -10.14 4.81
N GLN A 79 -42.42 -9.48 4.11
CA GLN A 79 -43.56 -10.15 3.47
C GLN A 79 -43.18 -10.93 2.21
N ALA A 80 -42.05 -10.60 1.57
CA ALA A 80 -41.54 -11.34 0.42
C ALA A 80 -40.80 -12.63 0.83
N GLU A 81 -40.11 -12.65 1.98
CA GLU A 81 -39.42 -13.84 2.52
C GLU A 81 -40.37 -14.94 3.03
N GLY A 82 -41.65 -14.63 3.24
CA GLY A 82 -42.70 -15.60 3.59
C GLY A 82 -43.43 -16.23 2.40
N ARG A 83 -43.19 -15.79 1.16
CA ARG A 83 -43.71 -16.49 -0.01
C ARG A 83 -42.80 -17.68 -0.30
N PRO A 84 -43.32 -18.91 -0.44
CA PRO A 84 -42.51 -19.99 -0.98
C PRO A 84 -41.94 -19.49 -2.31
N PHE A 85 -40.62 -19.48 -2.43
CA PHE A 85 -39.94 -19.30 -3.69
C PHE A 85 -40.42 -20.43 -4.60
N SER A 86 -41.49 -20.20 -5.35
CA SER A 86 -41.74 -20.99 -6.54
C SER A 86 -40.58 -20.69 -7.46
N LEU A 87 -39.70 -21.68 -7.67
CA LEU A 87 -38.75 -21.70 -8.77
C LEU A 87 -39.59 -21.70 -10.06
N GLN A 88 -40.11 -20.55 -10.44
CA GLN A 88 -40.63 -20.35 -11.78
C GLN A 88 -39.43 -20.54 -12.70
N ALA A 89 -39.53 -21.58 -13.52
CA ALA A 89 -38.56 -21.89 -14.56
C ALA A 89 -38.16 -20.59 -15.27
N THR A 90 -36.85 -20.35 -15.32
CA THR A 90 -36.20 -19.22 -15.97
C THR A 90 -36.87 -18.92 -17.31
N ALA A 91 -37.59 -17.80 -17.38
CA ALA A 91 -38.05 -17.27 -18.65
C ALA A 91 -36.82 -17.01 -19.54
N PRO A 92 -36.87 -17.38 -20.83
CA PRO A 92 -35.73 -17.18 -21.72
C PRO A 92 -35.45 -15.68 -21.88
N LEU A 93 -34.22 -15.29 -21.55
CA LEU A 93 -33.73 -13.93 -21.74
C LEU A 93 -33.94 -13.48 -23.20
N PRO A 94 -34.47 -12.27 -23.43
CA PRO A 94 -34.74 -11.77 -24.77
C PRO A 94 -33.41 -11.56 -25.53
N ALA A 95 -33.40 -11.89 -26.83
CA ALA A 95 -32.18 -12.04 -27.62
C ALA A 95 -31.28 -10.79 -27.68
N TRP A 96 -31.82 -9.59 -27.45
CA TRP A 96 -31.04 -8.36 -27.40
C TRP A 96 -30.15 -8.23 -26.14
N VAL A 97 -30.58 -8.79 -25.00
CA VAL A 97 -29.77 -8.87 -23.76
C VAL A 97 -28.60 -9.83 -23.95
N LYS A 98 -28.80 -10.92 -24.71
CA LYS A 98 -27.70 -11.84 -25.08
C LYS A 98 -26.64 -11.16 -25.95
N ARG A 99 -27.03 -10.23 -26.83
CA ARG A 99 -26.08 -9.46 -27.67
C ARG A 99 -25.36 -8.36 -26.89
N LEU A 100 -26.04 -7.69 -25.97
CA LEU A 100 -25.41 -6.70 -25.07
C LEU A 100 -24.47 -7.34 -24.05
N GLY A 101 -24.81 -8.52 -23.52
CA GLY A 101 -23.95 -9.27 -22.60
C GLY A 101 -22.61 -9.67 -23.22
N ALA A 102 -22.58 -9.98 -24.51
CA ALA A 102 -21.34 -10.29 -25.22
C ALA A 102 -20.39 -9.09 -25.34
N ILE A 103 -20.94 -7.88 -25.53
CA ILE A 103 -20.15 -6.64 -25.59
C ILE A 103 -19.58 -6.32 -24.20
N ALA A 104 -20.40 -6.42 -23.14
CA ALA A 104 -19.95 -6.21 -21.77
C ALA A 104 -18.84 -7.20 -21.37
N ALA A 105 -18.99 -8.48 -21.68
CA ALA A 105 -17.98 -9.50 -21.41
C ALA A 105 -16.64 -9.20 -22.13
N LEU A 106 -16.69 -8.76 -23.40
CA LEU A 106 -15.49 -8.37 -24.14
C LEU A 106 -14.80 -7.14 -23.54
N THR A 107 -15.57 -6.14 -23.09
CA THR A 107 -14.98 -4.96 -22.42
C THR A 107 -14.33 -5.30 -21.09
N ILE A 108 -14.93 -6.19 -20.29
CA ILE A 108 -14.36 -6.65 -19.02
C ILE A 108 -13.05 -7.40 -19.28
N VAL A 109 -13.03 -8.32 -20.24
CA VAL A 109 -11.80 -9.05 -20.61
C VAL A 109 -10.72 -8.08 -21.11
N GLY A 110 -11.07 -7.10 -21.95
CA GLY A 110 -10.13 -6.09 -22.43
C GLY A 110 -9.54 -5.21 -21.32
N LEU A 111 -10.38 -4.75 -20.38
CA LEU A 111 -9.97 -3.96 -19.23
C LEU A 111 -9.08 -4.77 -18.27
N SER A 112 -9.41 -6.05 -18.03
CA SER A 112 -8.59 -6.95 -17.23
C SER A 112 -7.21 -7.20 -17.86
N LEU A 113 -7.13 -7.39 -19.18
CA LEU A 113 -5.84 -7.53 -19.88
C LEU A 113 -5.02 -6.23 -19.84
N SER A 114 -5.67 -5.08 -19.99
CA SER A 114 -5.03 -3.77 -19.88
C SER A 114 -4.43 -3.56 -18.48
N ASN A 115 -5.18 -3.89 -17.43
CA ASN A 115 -4.72 -3.76 -16.05
C ASN A 115 -3.47 -4.62 -15.77
N VAL A 116 -3.47 -5.87 -16.24
CA VAL A 116 -2.29 -6.76 -16.13
C VAL A 116 -1.09 -6.20 -16.90
N PHE A 117 -1.33 -5.60 -18.08
CA PHE A 117 -0.26 -5.01 -18.88
C PHE A 117 0.35 -3.77 -18.20
N LEU A 118 -0.48 -2.92 -17.57
CA LEU A 118 -0.02 -1.79 -16.76
C LEU A 118 0.80 -2.25 -15.55
N TRP A 119 0.39 -3.34 -14.90
CA TRP A 119 1.15 -3.87 -13.76
C TRP A 119 2.52 -4.41 -14.19
N ARG A 120 2.57 -5.07 -15.36
CA ARG A 120 3.83 -5.56 -15.96
C ARG A 120 4.77 -4.43 -16.38
N SER A 121 4.26 -3.29 -16.87
CA SER A 121 5.11 -2.15 -17.25
C SER A 121 5.69 -1.44 -16.02
N ALA A 122 4.90 -1.31 -14.94
CA ALA A 122 5.37 -0.77 -13.67
C ALA A 122 6.50 -1.63 -13.05
N GLN A 123 6.39 -2.96 -13.13
CA GLN A 123 7.44 -3.87 -12.68
C GLN A 123 8.74 -3.72 -13.48
N LYS A 124 8.66 -3.64 -14.81
CA LYS A 124 9.84 -3.43 -15.66
C LYS A 124 10.57 -2.14 -15.33
N LEU A 125 9.83 -1.07 -15.01
CA LEU A 125 10.42 0.21 -14.64
C LEU A 125 11.11 0.11 -13.27
N ARG A 126 10.52 -0.59 -12.29
CA ARG A 126 11.17 -0.85 -10.99
C ARG A 126 12.45 -1.65 -11.13
N LEU A 127 12.45 -2.76 -11.89
CA LEU A 127 13.66 -3.53 -12.14
C LEU A 127 14.72 -2.71 -12.92
N ALA A 128 14.30 -1.82 -13.81
CA ALA A 128 15.22 -0.92 -14.51
C ALA A 128 15.76 0.21 -13.63
N LEU A 129 15.08 0.56 -12.53
CA LEU A 129 15.60 1.48 -11.51
C LEU A 129 16.53 0.75 -10.53
N GLU A 130 16.17 -0.46 -10.10
CA GLU A 130 17.00 -1.28 -9.19
C GLU A 130 18.25 -1.84 -9.87
N GLY A 131 18.17 -2.12 -11.17
CA GLY A 131 19.31 -2.56 -12.00
C GLY A 131 20.19 -1.42 -12.51
N GLN A 132 19.93 -0.16 -12.13
CA GLN A 132 20.87 0.91 -12.43
C GLN A 132 22.15 0.72 -11.62
N PRO A 133 23.33 0.89 -12.24
CA PRO A 133 24.60 0.77 -11.56
C PRO A 133 24.71 1.91 -10.54
N THR A 134 24.22 1.64 -9.33
CA THR A 134 24.42 2.51 -8.19
C THR A 134 25.81 2.25 -7.66
N LEU A 135 26.63 3.30 -7.59
CA LEU A 135 27.94 3.18 -6.97
C LEU A 135 27.71 3.01 -5.46
N GLN A 136 27.95 1.81 -4.95
CA GLN A 136 27.83 1.49 -3.54
C GLN A 136 29.21 1.49 -2.88
N ILE A 137 29.38 2.36 -1.88
CA ILE A 137 30.59 2.42 -1.06
C ILE A 137 30.19 2.04 0.36
N THR A 138 30.71 0.91 0.86
CA THR A 138 30.54 0.50 2.26
C THR A 138 31.68 1.07 3.08
N LEU A 139 31.34 1.81 4.11
CA LEU A 139 32.26 2.38 5.08
C LEU A 139 32.30 1.45 6.30
N GLU A 140 33.48 0.95 6.61
CA GLU A 140 33.72 0.12 7.79
C GLU A 140 34.02 0.99 9.02
N PRO A 141 33.58 0.55 10.21
CA PRO A 141 33.83 1.27 11.45
C PRO A 141 35.33 1.25 11.80
N THR A 142 35.86 2.40 12.24
CA THR A 142 37.27 2.54 12.64
C THR A 142 37.56 1.88 13.99
N GLU A 143 36.54 1.75 14.84
CA GLU A 143 36.65 1.11 16.16
C GLU A 143 36.14 -0.34 16.08
N ALA A 144 36.96 -1.28 16.55
CA ALA A 144 36.68 -2.72 16.46
C ALA A 144 35.44 -3.18 17.24
N ASP A 145 34.96 -2.37 18.20
CA ASP A 145 33.76 -2.67 19.03
C ASP A 145 32.46 -2.10 18.46
N LEU A 146 32.50 -1.35 17.36
CA LEU A 146 31.29 -0.85 16.71
C LEU A 146 30.86 -1.76 15.57
N SER A 147 29.64 -2.28 15.65
CA SER A 147 28.97 -3.00 14.55
C SER A 147 28.18 -2.04 13.63
N ALA A 148 28.59 -0.77 13.54
CA ALA A 148 27.95 0.23 12.71
C ALA A 148 28.42 0.07 11.26
N SER A 149 27.49 0.23 10.30
CA SER A 149 27.83 0.21 8.86
C SER A 149 27.16 1.38 8.16
N ALA A 150 27.88 2.02 7.25
CA ALA A 150 27.32 3.05 6.40
C ALA A 150 27.51 2.68 4.93
N THR A 151 26.45 2.77 4.15
CA THR A 151 26.47 2.53 2.71
C THR A 151 26.06 3.82 2.01
N VAL A 152 26.95 4.33 1.16
CA VAL A 152 26.64 5.43 0.24
C VAL A 152 26.24 4.81 -1.09
N SER A 153 25.03 5.10 -1.56
CA SER A 153 24.54 4.70 -2.87
C SER A 153 24.39 5.94 -3.75
N VAL A 154 25.11 6.00 -4.86
CA VAL A 154 25.04 7.13 -5.81
C VAL A 154 24.34 6.68 -7.09
N ASP A 155 23.27 7.38 -7.46
CA ASP A 155 22.62 7.26 -8.78
C ASP A 155 23.35 8.19 -9.78
N PRO A 156 24.12 7.64 -10.73
CA PRO A 156 24.90 8.45 -11.68
C PRO A 156 24.02 9.19 -12.70
N ASN A 157 22.77 8.76 -12.93
CA ASN A 157 21.87 9.41 -13.89
C ASN A 157 21.20 10.64 -13.28
N ARG A 158 20.91 10.59 -11.97
CA ARG A 158 20.24 11.68 -11.25
C ARG A 158 21.20 12.57 -10.47
N LEU A 159 22.47 12.17 -10.36
CA LEU A 159 23.47 12.82 -9.51
C LEU A 159 22.95 12.97 -8.07
N GLN A 160 22.21 11.97 -7.60
CA GLN A 160 21.67 11.91 -6.24
C GLN A 160 22.41 10.83 -5.46
N ALA A 161 22.86 11.17 -4.26
CA ALA A 161 23.51 10.25 -3.35
C ALA A 161 22.65 10.04 -2.10
N THR A 162 22.46 8.80 -1.71
CA THR A 162 21.75 8.40 -0.49
C THR A 162 22.72 7.72 0.46
N LEU A 163 22.90 8.29 1.64
CA LEU A 163 23.64 7.68 2.74
C LEU A 163 22.68 6.86 3.62
N THR A 164 22.91 5.57 3.71
CA THR A 164 22.17 4.67 4.62
C THR A 164 23.10 4.20 5.73
N VAL A 165 22.78 4.54 6.98
CA VAL A 165 23.56 4.10 8.14
C VAL A 165 22.75 3.10 8.96
N LYS A 166 23.37 1.97 9.32
CA LYS A 166 22.79 0.93 10.16
C LYS A 166 23.58 0.77 11.44
N ASN A 167 22.85 0.53 12.53
CA ASN A 167 23.41 0.19 13.85
C ASN A 167 24.38 1.24 14.42
N LEU A 168 24.09 2.52 14.15
CA LEU A 168 24.83 3.64 14.70
C LEU A 168 24.35 3.91 16.13
N PRO A 169 25.25 4.05 17.12
CA PRO A 169 24.86 4.31 18.49
C PRO A 169 24.11 5.65 18.63
N PRO A 170 23.13 5.73 19.54
CA PRO A 170 22.40 6.96 19.80
C PRO A 170 23.34 8.04 20.34
N LEU A 171 23.27 9.21 19.74
CA LEU A 171 24.18 10.32 20.02
C LEU A 171 23.75 11.05 21.31
N PRO A 172 24.70 11.42 22.19
CA PRO A 172 24.43 12.35 23.30
C PRO A 172 23.86 13.67 22.79
N ALA A 173 23.01 14.32 23.59
CA ALA A 173 22.27 15.53 23.20
C ALA A 173 23.16 16.74 22.84
N ASP A 174 24.45 16.69 23.15
CA ASP A 174 25.45 17.73 22.92
C ASP A 174 26.37 17.45 21.71
N LYS A 175 26.12 16.40 20.93
CA LYS A 175 26.97 16.02 19.80
C LYS A 175 26.19 16.00 18.48
N VAL A 176 26.92 16.13 17.37
CA VAL A 176 26.38 16.05 16.00
C VAL A 176 27.28 15.13 15.17
N TYR A 177 26.69 14.31 14.31
CA TYR A 177 27.44 13.53 13.32
C TYR A 177 27.84 14.42 12.14
N VAL A 178 29.12 14.39 11.77
CA VAL A 178 29.65 15.12 10.61
C VAL A 178 30.23 14.12 9.63
N LEU A 179 29.91 14.29 8.35
CA LEU A 179 30.52 13.54 7.25
C LEU A 179 31.58 14.43 6.59
N TRP A 180 32.80 13.94 6.48
CA TRP A 180 33.88 14.62 5.78
C TRP A 180 34.56 13.67 4.79
N THR A 181 35.05 14.25 3.71
CA THR A 181 35.88 13.55 2.72
C THR A 181 37.31 14.04 2.86
N VAL A 182 38.27 13.11 2.99
CA VAL A 182 39.69 13.43 2.97
C VAL A 182 40.19 13.25 1.55
N LEU A 183 40.75 14.32 0.96
CA LEU A 183 41.37 14.29 -0.36
C LEU A 183 42.89 14.15 -0.18
N GLU A 184 43.55 13.42 -1.09
CA GLU A 184 45.00 13.45 -1.18
C GLU A 184 45.49 14.84 -1.61
N THR A 185 46.71 15.21 -1.20
CA THR A 185 47.24 16.57 -1.34
C THR A 185 47.33 17.09 -2.78
N ASP A 186 47.32 16.18 -3.77
CA ASP A 186 47.40 16.50 -5.20
C ASP A 186 46.14 16.07 -6.00
N ALA A 187 45.06 15.70 -5.30
CA ALA A 187 43.83 15.25 -5.94
C ALA A 187 43.06 16.41 -6.54
N ALA A 188 42.81 16.35 -7.86
CA ALA A 188 41.96 17.33 -8.54
C ALA A 188 40.52 17.23 -8.02
N TYR A 189 40.00 18.32 -7.46
CA TYR A 189 38.60 18.47 -7.11
C TYR A 189 37.99 19.61 -7.92
N THR A 190 36.73 19.46 -8.29
CA THR A 190 35.93 20.57 -8.83
C THR A 190 34.70 20.74 -7.95
N THR A 191 34.25 21.98 -7.86
CA THR A 191 33.11 22.39 -7.06
C THR A 191 32.01 22.84 -8.03
N ASP A 192 30.80 22.30 -7.91
CA ASP A 192 29.66 22.78 -8.70
C ASP A 192 29.01 24.02 -8.06
N ASP A 193 28.01 24.61 -8.72
CA ASP A 193 27.24 25.77 -8.21
C ASP A 193 26.52 25.48 -6.87
N LYS A 194 26.46 24.21 -6.44
CA LYS A 194 25.89 23.75 -5.17
C LYS A 194 26.98 23.36 -4.16
N ASN A 195 28.24 23.70 -4.42
CA ASN A 195 29.39 23.32 -3.60
C ASN A 195 29.63 21.80 -3.45
N ALA A 196 29.15 20.98 -4.39
CA ALA A 196 29.42 19.55 -4.39
C ALA A 196 30.86 19.28 -4.84
N ILE A 197 31.60 18.47 -4.07
CA ILE A 197 32.95 18.01 -4.41
C ILE A 197 32.82 16.79 -5.33
N LEU A 198 33.25 16.92 -6.59
CA LEU A 198 33.37 15.79 -7.50
C LEU A 198 34.74 15.13 -7.34
N THR A 199 34.75 13.94 -6.75
CA THR A 199 35.97 13.11 -6.63
C THR A 199 36.00 12.09 -7.74
N VAL A 200 37.05 12.09 -8.57
CA VAL A 200 37.27 11.03 -9.56
C VAL A 200 37.78 9.77 -8.85
N ASN A 201 37.02 8.68 -8.89
CA ASN A 201 37.51 7.39 -8.41
C ASN A 201 38.45 6.80 -9.47
N THR A 202 39.70 7.25 -9.49
CA THR A 202 40.76 6.58 -10.24
C THR A 202 41.20 5.34 -9.48
N SER A 203 40.50 4.23 -9.69
CA SER A 203 41.08 2.90 -9.51
C SER A 203 42.24 2.74 -10.50
N VAL A 204 43.44 3.18 -10.12
CA VAL A 204 44.67 2.79 -10.82
C VAL A 204 45.35 1.74 -9.96
N LYS A 205 45.19 0.50 -10.43
CA LYS A 205 45.93 -0.66 -9.98
C LYS A 205 47.34 -0.56 -10.59
N MET A 206 48.37 -0.50 -9.75
CA MET A 206 49.71 -1.04 -10.03
C MET A 206 50.33 -1.52 -8.72
#